data_AF-A0A0Q7EDL8-F1
#
_entry.id   AF-A0A0Q7EDL8-F1
#
_cell.length_a   1.000
_cell.length_b   1.000
_cell.length_c   1.000
_cell.angle_alpha   90.00
_cell.angle_beta   90.00
_cell.angle_gamma   90.00
#
_symmetry.space_group_name_H-M   'P 1'
#
loop_
_entity.id
_entity.type
_entity.pdbx_description
1 polymer ?
#
loop_
_entity_poly.entity_id
_entity_poly.type
_entity_poly.pdbx_seq_one_letter_code
_entity_poly.pdbx_strand_id
1 'polypeptide(L)'
;MTAVRPLAAHRRFFAWAEHAGRAHGHLVEAASYEAAAVGYAELYSPAPIDGGEVRIHVAGVDDHRQHCFLVDLDDAAARVC
;
A
#
# COMPACT_ATOMS: atom_id res chain seq x y z
N MET A 1 -24.10 -14.87 -20.99
CA MET A 1 -23.03 -13.94 -21.40
C MET A 1 -22.49 -13.29 -20.15
N THR A 2 -21.45 -13.86 -19.54
CA THR A 2 -20.88 -13.35 -18.30
C THR A 2 -19.83 -12.32 -18.68
N ALA A 3 -20.05 -11.05 -18.32
CA ALA A 3 -19.05 -10.02 -18.48
C ALA A 3 -17.84 -10.36 -17.60
N VAL A 4 -16.73 -10.76 -18.21
CA VAL A 4 -15.44 -10.78 -17.53
C VAL A 4 -15.09 -9.32 -17.28
N ARG A 5 -15.34 -8.83 -16.05
CA ARG A 5 -14.76 -7.56 -15.59
C ARG A 5 -13.26 -7.66 -15.86
N PRO A 6 -12.63 -6.71 -16.56
CA PRO A 6 -11.17 -6.72 -16.66
C PRO A 6 -10.64 -6.69 -15.23
N LEU A 7 -9.85 -7.70 -14.86
CA LEU A 7 -9.01 -7.63 -13.67
C LEU A 7 -8.26 -6.30 -13.80
N ALA A 8 -8.47 -5.38 -12.87
CA ALA A 8 -7.74 -4.13 -12.87
C ALA A 8 -6.25 -4.46 -13.05
N ALA A 9 -5.63 -3.95 -14.11
CA ALA A 9 -4.27 -4.32 -14.45
C ALA A 9 -3.36 -4.03 -13.24
N HIS A 10 -2.77 -5.08 -12.67
CA HIS A 10 -1.84 -4.91 -11.57
C HIS A 10 -0.62 -4.13 -12.09
N ARG A 11 -0.23 -3.09 -11.37
CA ARG A 11 0.96 -2.31 -11.65
C ARG A 11 1.89 -2.29 -10.44
N ARG A 12 3.13 -1.91 -10.68
CA ARG A 12 4.17 -1.90 -9.63
C ARG A 12 4.15 -0.58 -8.89
N PHE A 13 4.20 -0.69 -7.57
CA PHE A 13 4.32 0.43 -6.65
C PHE A 13 5.50 0.20 -5.73
N PHE A 14 6.14 1.27 -5.30
CA PHE A 14 7.15 1.24 -4.25
C PHE A 14 6.53 1.74 -2.95
N ALA A 15 6.40 0.90 -1.94
CA ALA A 15 5.76 1.20 -0.68
C ALA A 15 6.74 1.14 0.50
N TRP A 16 6.59 2.02 1.49
CA TRP A 16 7.38 1.99 2.72
C TRP A 16 6.58 2.55 3.91
N ALA A 17 6.81 1.98 5.10
CA ALA A 17 6.30 2.57 6.34
C ALA A 17 7.08 3.85 6.68
N GLU A 18 6.38 4.89 7.13
CA GLU A 18 7.00 6.19 7.44
C GLU A 18 8.12 6.07 8.49
N HIS A 19 7.88 5.30 9.56
CA HIS A 19 8.84 5.11 10.65
C HIS A 19 10.08 4.30 10.25
N ALA A 20 9.94 3.36 9.30
CA ALA A 20 11.05 2.57 8.78
C ALA A 20 11.85 3.35 7.73
N GLY A 21 11.21 4.30 7.06
CA GLY A 21 11.81 5.12 6.02
C GLY A 21 12.00 4.39 4.70
N ARG A 22 12.29 5.19 3.66
CA ARG A 22 12.29 4.74 2.26
C ARG A 22 13.33 3.65 1.94
N ALA A 23 14.40 3.55 2.74
CA ALA A 23 15.43 2.51 2.57
C ALA A 23 14.92 1.09 2.85
N HIS A 24 13.82 0.97 3.61
CA HIS A 24 13.14 -0.29 3.92
C HIS A 24 11.87 -0.49 3.07
N GLY A 25 11.77 0.24 1.94
CA GLY A 25 10.65 0.12 1.03
C GLY A 25 10.77 -1.10 0.12
N HIS A 26 9.62 -1.60 -0.33
CA HIS A 26 9.51 -2.78 -1.19
C HIS A 26 8.63 -2.48 -2.41
N LEU A 27 8.89 -3.21 -3.50
CA LEU A 27 7.99 -3.21 -4.65
C LEU A 27 6.80 -4.13 -4.38
N VAL A 28 5.60 -3.64 -4.66
CA VAL A 28 4.32 -4.34 -4.48
C VAL A 28 3.53 -4.27 -5.80
N GLU A 29 3.00 -5.40 -6.23
CA GLU A 29 2.10 -5.49 -7.38
C GLU A 29 0.65 -5.42 -6.92
N ALA A 30 -0.08 -4.38 -7.32
CA ALA A 30 -1.44 -4.16 -6.86
C ALA A 30 -2.30 -3.49 -7.93
N ALA A 31 -3.62 -3.52 -7.73
CA ALA A 31 -4.59 -2.87 -8.61
C ALA A 31 -4.68 -1.34 -8.39
N SER A 32 -4.20 -0.83 -7.25
CA SER A 32 -4.28 0.58 -6.87
C SER A 32 -3.20 0.94 -5.84
N TYR A 33 -2.99 2.23 -5.56
CA TYR A 33 -2.10 2.68 -4.49
C TYR A 33 -2.56 2.20 -3.12
N GLU A 34 -3.86 2.24 -2.88
CA GLU A 34 -4.48 1.78 -1.63
C GLU A 34 -4.23 0.28 -1.42
N ALA A 35 -4.50 -0.53 -2.46
CA ALA A 35 -4.23 -1.96 -2.41
C ALA A 35 -2.74 -2.27 -2.24
N ALA A 36 -1.84 -1.43 -2.78
CA ALA A 36 -0.40 -1.55 -2.55
C ALA A 36 -0.01 -1.23 -1.09
N ALA A 37 -0.67 -0.26 -0.45
CA ALA A 37 -0.44 0.05 0.96
C ALA A 37 -0.86 -1.11 1.87
N VAL A 38 -2.07 -1.66 1.67
CA VAL A 38 -2.55 -2.84 2.41
C VAL A 38 -1.64 -4.04 2.17
N GLY A 39 -1.33 -4.35 0.90
CA GLY A 39 -0.45 -5.47 0.58
C GLY A 39 0.96 -5.33 1.15
N TYR A 40 1.51 -4.12 1.24
CA TYR A 40 2.78 -3.88 1.95
C TYR A 40 2.64 -4.18 3.45
N ALA A 41 1.58 -3.69 4.10
CA ALA A 41 1.34 -3.90 5.52
C ALA A 41 1.21 -5.39 5.85
N GLU A 42 0.44 -6.14 5.07
CA GLU A 42 0.23 -7.58 5.24
C GLU A 42 1.52 -8.38 5.05
N LEU A 43 2.27 -8.12 3.98
CA LEU A 43 3.46 -8.91 3.63
C LEU A 43 4.65 -8.66 4.55
N TYR A 44 4.82 -7.41 5.01
CA TYR A 44 6.03 -7.01 5.73
C TYR A 44 5.78 -6.69 7.20
N SER A 45 4.52 -6.64 7.64
CA SER A 45 4.12 -6.45 9.04
C SER A 45 4.95 -5.39 9.78
N PRO A 46 5.05 -4.16 9.24
CA PRO A 46 5.80 -3.08 9.88
C PRO A 46 5.20 -2.76 11.26
N ALA A 47 6.03 -2.27 12.18
CA ALA A 47 5.56 -1.97 13.53
C ALA A 47 4.48 -0.86 13.52
N PRO A 48 3.34 -1.06 14.19
CA PRO A 48 2.30 -0.03 14.27
C PRO A 48 2.79 1.18 15.07
N ILE A 49 2.21 2.35 14.77
CA ILE A 49 2.31 3.54 15.62
C ILE A 49 1.25 3.46 16.74
N ASP A 50 1.29 4.41 17.67
CA ASP A 50 0.28 4.52 18.73
C ASP A 50 -1.13 4.53 18.12
N GLY A 51 -1.95 3.55 18.51
CA GLY A 51 -3.31 3.36 17.96
C GLY A 51 -3.49 2.19 17.01
N GLY A 52 -2.47 1.34 16.79
CA GLY A 52 -2.61 0.08 16.02
C GLY A 52 -2.53 0.25 14.51
N GLU A 53 -2.38 1.48 14.03
CA GLU A 53 -2.31 1.81 12.62
C GLU A 53 -0.85 1.91 12.15
N VAL A 54 -0.63 1.80 10.84
CA VAL A 54 0.67 2.05 10.19
C VAL A 54 0.50 3.13 9.14
N ARG A 55 1.35 4.16 9.17
CA ARG A 55 1.45 5.13 8.08
C ARG A 55 2.37 4.62 6.97
N ILE A 56 1.82 4.45 5.77
CA ILE A 56 2.52 3.91 4.60
C ILE A 56 2.49 4.93 3.47
N HIS A 57 3.65 5.19 2.88
CA HIS A 57 3.77 5.96 1.66
C HIS A 57 3.92 5.00 0.48
N VAL A 58 3.23 5.32 -0.62
CA VAL A 58 3.23 4.52 -1.85
C VAL A 58 3.55 5.41 -3.03
N ALA A 59 4.62 5.09 -3.76
CA ALA A 59 5.02 5.75 -4.99
C ALA A 59 4.73 4.87 -6.21
N GLY A 60 4.10 5.43 -7.24
CA GLY A 60 3.89 4.75 -8.51
C GLY A 60 5.19 4.73 -9.30
N VAL A 61 5.58 3.56 -9.80
CA VAL A 61 6.85 3.41 -10.52
C VAL A 61 6.77 4.10 -11.89
N ASP A 62 5.62 4.05 -12.54
CA ASP A 62 5.44 4.55 -13.90
C ASP A 62 4.97 6.01 -13.95
N ASP A 63 4.16 6.45 -12.98
CA ASP A 63 3.60 7.81 -12.94
C ASP A 63 4.32 8.76 -11.96
N HIS A 64 5.26 8.24 -11.18
CA HIS A 64 6.06 8.97 -10.20
C HIS A 64 5.25 9.75 -9.16
N ARG A 65 3.96 9.45 -8.99
CA ARG A 65 3.13 10.07 -7.95
C ARG A 65 3.27 9.32 -6.64
N GLN A 66 3.21 10.06 -5.53
CA GLN A 66 3.25 9.51 -4.19
C GLN A 66 1.93 9.79 -3.46
N HIS A 67 1.45 8.79 -2.73
CA HIS A 67 0.28 8.87 -1.88
C HIS A 67 0.64 8.37 -0.47
N CYS A 68 -0.05 8.90 0.54
CA CYS A 68 0.08 8.46 1.93
C CYS A 68 -1.22 7.78 2.34
N PHE A 69 -1.09 6.68 3.08
CA PHE A 69 -2.21 5.95 3.68
C PHE A 69 -1.93 5.68 5.16
N LEU A 70 -2.99 5.71 5.97
CA LEU A 70 -3.04 5.08 7.28
C LEU A 70 -3.73 3.73 7.10
N VAL A 71 -3.02 2.65 7.41
CA VAL A 71 -3.52 1.28 7.30
C VAL A 71 -3.79 0.75 8.70
N ASP A 72 -5.03 0.33 8.94
CA ASP A 72 -5.43 -0.42 10.12
C ASP A 72 -5.07 -1.91 9.90
N LEU A 73 -4.28 -2.48 10.81
CA LEU A 73 -3.81 -3.86 10.70
C LEU A 73 -4.87 -4.89 11.10
N ASP A 74 -5.86 -4.50 11.90
CA ASP A 74 -6.92 -5.39 12.37
C ASP A 74 -7.99 -5.60 11.28
N ASP A 75 -8.32 -4.54 10.55
CA ASP A 75 -9.38 -4.55 9.52
C ASP A 75 -8.85 -4.59 8.07
N ALA A 76 -7.53 -4.58 7.88
CA ALA A 76 -6.86 -4.49 6.57
C ALA A 76 -7.40 -3.32 5.71
N ALA A 77 -7.84 -2.25 6.37
CA ALA A 77 -8.44 -1.08 5.75
C ALA A 77 -7.41 0.04 5.63
N ALA A 78 -7.39 0.71 4.48
CA ALA A 78 -6.54 1.86 4.25
C ALA A 78 -7.39 3.12 4.07
N ARG A 79 -6.94 4.22 4.68
CA ARG A 79 -7.51 5.56 4.45
C ARG A 79 -6.42 6.52 4.03
N VAL A 80 -6.79 7.50 3.22
CA VAL A 80 -5.87 8.55 2.76
C VAL A 80 -5.46 9.43 3.94
N CYS A 81 -4.18 9.79 4.01
CA CYS A 81 -3.70 10.94 4.77
C CYS A 81 -4.11 12.22 4.01
#